data_AF-A0A957CT11-F1
#
_entry.id   AF-A0A957CT11-F1
#
_cell.length_a   1.000
_cell.length_b   1.000
_cell.length_c   1.000
_cell.angle_alpha   90.00
_cell.angle_beta   90.00
_cell.angle_gamma   90.00
#
_symmetry.space_group_name_H-M   'P 1'
#
loop_
_entity.id
_entity.type
_entity.pdbx_description
1 polymer ?
#
loop_
_entity_poly.entity_id
_entity_poly.type
_entity_poly.pdbx_seq_one_letter_code
_entity_poly.pdbx_strand_id
1 'polypeptide(L)'
;MSLRRSLPGNLGAPGVYIHEVSGGSRPIVAVGTSTAGFVGISPISKKNSAVIAADDLKAEVIDNWTGFKMRYFSAPADPATPDPNWQEDEWTHLAHAVYGFFLNGGRRCWVVDMGNDDTAVQLEAALDVLAAIDEIAILAAPGFTGDAHYAKIKDHFEKHDNQDRVFIADAPEEVVKTAVSLTQFNPTQLKTERGFTTIYVPWLQVSDPNPGKDAAGFTKPGKTVNVPPSGHVAGVWARSDATRGVHKAPANEIVQGALGLTHTMSSQTQEALNKNGVNAIRYFQDAGYLIWGARTLAADQEWRYLNVRRLFNMIEESIAESTRWVVFEPNDEMLWASIRRDVGAFLTDQWRQGALMGSTPEQAFFVKCDAENNPFDSIRRGRVIIDIGIAPVLPAEFVIFRISQYEAGIDVEIA
;
A
#
# COMPACT_ATOMS: atom_id res chain seq x y z
N MET A 1 3.24 41.33 -32.47
CA MET A 1 4.67 41.20 -32.84
C MET A 1 5.49 41.81 -31.69
N SER A 2 5.73 41.04 -30.63
CA SER A 2 6.42 41.51 -29.41
C SER A 2 7.85 40.95 -29.43
N LEU A 3 8.84 41.84 -29.49
CA LEU A 3 10.26 41.53 -29.64
C LEU A 3 10.84 41.02 -28.32
N ARG A 4 11.10 39.70 -28.24
CA ARG A 4 12.00 39.11 -27.23
C ARG A 4 13.45 39.43 -27.63
N ARG A 5 14.15 40.29 -26.87
CA ARG A 5 15.61 40.52 -27.03
C ARG A 5 16.38 39.70 -26.01
N SER A 6 17.34 38.90 -26.46
CA SER A 6 18.36 38.26 -25.62
C SER A 6 19.42 39.28 -25.19
N LEU A 7 20.02 39.08 -24.01
CA LEU A 7 21.09 39.94 -23.47
C LEU A 7 22.36 39.86 -24.33
N PRO A 8 22.94 41.00 -24.77
CA PRO A 8 24.31 41.03 -25.28
C PRO A 8 25.32 40.98 -24.13
N GLY A 9 26.41 40.22 -24.31
CA GLY A 9 27.46 39.96 -23.31
C GLY A 9 28.30 41.16 -22.84
N ASN A 10 27.86 42.39 -23.09
CA ASN A 10 28.44 43.60 -22.51
C ASN A 10 27.34 44.67 -22.35
N LEU A 11 27.04 45.04 -21.11
CA LEU A 11 26.04 46.06 -20.77
C LEU A 11 26.60 47.45 -21.05
N GLY A 12 26.17 48.07 -22.16
CA GLY A 12 26.70 49.33 -22.66
C GLY A 12 25.86 50.60 -22.38
N ALA A 13 24.72 50.50 -21.69
CA ALA A 13 23.87 51.66 -21.40
C ALA A 13 23.05 51.48 -20.11
N PRO A 14 22.80 52.57 -19.36
CA PRO A 14 21.95 52.53 -18.18
C PRO A 14 20.48 52.23 -18.54
N GLY A 15 19.90 51.21 -17.90
CA GLY A 15 18.54 50.73 -18.12
C GLY A 15 18.16 49.59 -17.17
N VAL A 16 16.87 49.23 -17.12
CA VAL A 16 16.39 48.04 -16.38
C VAL A 16 16.32 46.86 -17.34
N TYR A 17 17.02 45.78 -17.01
CA TYR A 17 17.07 44.56 -17.81
C TYR A 17 16.39 43.43 -17.03
N ILE A 18 15.43 42.76 -17.66
CA ILE A 18 14.74 41.60 -17.11
C ILE A 18 15.27 40.36 -17.83
N HIS A 19 15.85 39.44 -17.10
CA HIS A 19 16.26 38.13 -17.59
C HIS A 19 15.40 37.06 -16.93
N GLU A 20 14.70 36.28 -17.74
CA GLU A 20 14.04 35.07 -17.26
C GLU A 20 15.13 34.02 -17.03
N VAL A 21 15.50 33.84 -15.76
CA VAL A 21 16.24 32.66 -15.32
C VAL A 21 15.21 31.58 -15.07
N SER A 22 15.31 30.43 -15.74
CA SER A 22 14.46 29.29 -15.44
C SER A 22 14.77 28.83 -14.02
N GLY A 23 13.84 29.01 -13.08
CA GLY A 23 13.94 28.43 -11.75
C GLY A 23 13.84 26.91 -11.88
N GLY A 24 14.95 26.20 -11.70
CA GLY A 24 15.05 24.75 -11.93
C GLY A 24 14.26 23.88 -10.95
N SER A 25 13.79 24.43 -9.83
CA SER A 25 13.09 23.67 -8.79
C SER A 25 11.59 23.64 -9.02
N ARG A 26 11.04 22.46 -9.30
CA ARG A 26 9.61 22.18 -9.12
C ARG A 26 9.37 21.78 -7.66
N PRO A 27 8.30 22.26 -7.00
CA PRO A 27 7.93 21.78 -5.68
C PRO A 27 7.75 20.26 -5.71
N ILE A 28 8.28 19.57 -4.69
CA ILE A 28 8.06 18.13 -4.51
C ILE A 28 6.60 17.91 -4.14
N VAL A 29 5.94 16.98 -4.85
CA VAL A 29 4.55 16.61 -4.60
C VAL A 29 4.51 15.19 -4.09
N ALA A 30 3.63 14.92 -3.13
CA ALA A 30 3.43 13.58 -2.62
C ALA A 30 2.88 12.64 -3.70
N VAL A 31 3.50 11.47 -3.87
CA VAL A 31 3.02 10.43 -4.79
C VAL A 31 1.74 9.77 -4.28
N GLY A 32 1.01 9.10 -5.18
CA GLY A 32 -0.21 8.39 -4.83
C GLY A 32 0.07 7.13 -4.02
N THR A 33 -0.66 6.93 -2.91
CA THR A 33 -0.45 5.78 -2.00
C THR A 33 -1.55 4.72 -2.09
N SER A 34 -2.51 4.88 -2.98
CA SER A 34 -3.79 4.14 -2.98
C SER A 34 -3.99 3.17 -4.16
N THR A 35 -3.10 3.19 -5.15
CA THR A 35 -3.16 2.29 -6.29
C THR A 35 -2.71 0.89 -5.87
N ALA A 36 -3.56 -0.10 -6.15
CA ALA A 36 -3.27 -1.50 -5.82
C ALA A 36 -2.86 -2.31 -7.05
N GLY A 37 -2.02 -3.32 -6.87
CA GLY A 37 -1.74 -4.38 -7.83
C GLY A 37 -2.24 -5.71 -7.29
N PHE A 38 -3.10 -6.39 -8.05
CA PHE A 38 -3.65 -7.69 -7.71
C PHE A 38 -3.11 -8.76 -8.65
N VAL A 39 -2.68 -9.87 -8.05
CA VAL A 39 -2.24 -11.05 -8.78
C VAL A 39 -3.16 -12.22 -8.46
N GLY A 40 -3.60 -12.96 -9.47
CA GLY A 40 -4.27 -14.22 -9.24
C GLY A 40 -4.92 -14.82 -10.48
N ILE A 41 -5.76 -15.83 -10.26
CA ILE A 41 -6.48 -16.50 -11.34
C ILE A 41 -7.76 -15.72 -11.64
N SER A 42 -7.94 -15.28 -12.89
CA SER A 42 -9.18 -14.62 -13.31
C SER A 42 -10.34 -15.62 -13.49
N PRO A 43 -11.60 -15.18 -13.39
CA PRO A 43 -12.75 -16.04 -13.65
C PRO A 43 -12.72 -16.69 -15.03
N ILE A 44 -12.39 -15.94 -16.08
CA ILE A 44 -12.29 -16.48 -17.45
C ILE A 44 -11.15 -17.51 -17.58
N SER A 45 -10.02 -17.29 -16.93
CA SER A 45 -8.91 -18.24 -16.94
C SER A 45 -9.24 -19.53 -16.20
N LYS A 46 -9.92 -19.43 -15.05
CA LYS A 46 -10.45 -20.61 -14.33
C LYS A 46 -11.47 -21.37 -15.18
N LYS A 47 -12.47 -20.67 -15.74
CA LYS A 47 -13.52 -21.26 -16.60
C LYS A 47 -12.94 -22.05 -17.76
N ASN A 48 -12.00 -21.44 -18.47
CA ASN A 48 -11.44 -22.01 -19.69
C ASN A 48 -10.22 -22.91 -19.41
N SER A 49 -9.83 -23.09 -18.15
CA SER A 49 -8.57 -23.74 -17.76
C SER A 49 -7.38 -23.17 -18.56
N ALA A 50 -7.37 -21.85 -18.76
CA ALA A 50 -6.42 -21.19 -19.63
C ALA A 50 -5.01 -21.28 -19.04
N VAL A 51 -4.03 -21.61 -19.87
CA VAL A 51 -2.61 -21.60 -19.46
C VAL A 51 -1.97 -20.39 -20.11
N ILE A 52 -1.37 -19.53 -19.29
CA ILE A 52 -0.64 -18.34 -19.73
C ILE A 52 0.83 -18.55 -19.38
N ALA A 53 1.72 -18.53 -20.38
CA ALA A 53 3.15 -18.65 -20.12
C ALA A 53 3.64 -17.45 -19.30
N ALA A 54 4.65 -17.64 -18.44
CA ALA A 54 5.20 -16.58 -17.60
C ALA A 54 5.62 -15.33 -18.41
N ASP A 55 6.20 -15.53 -19.59
CA ASP A 55 6.63 -14.44 -20.50
C ASP A 55 5.45 -13.70 -21.17
N ASP A 56 4.25 -14.29 -21.17
CA ASP A 56 3.04 -13.73 -21.76
C ASP A 56 2.14 -13.00 -20.73
N LEU A 57 2.53 -13.01 -19.45
CA LEU A 57 1.80 -12.31 -18.38
C LEU A 57 1.77 -10.79 -18.63
N LYS A 58 0.62 -10.18 -18.36
CA LYS A 58 0.39 -8.74 -18.57
C LYS A 58 -0.36 -8.14 -17.40
N ALA A 59 0.06 -6.95 -17.02
CA ALA A 59 -0.66 -6.11 -16.08
C ALA A 59 -1.67 -5.25 -16.83
N GLU A 60 -2.92 -5.31 -16.40
CA GLU A 60 -4.05 -4.60 -17.01
C GLU A 60 -4.62 -3.60 -16.01
N VAL A 61 -4.83 -2.36 -16.45
CA VAL A 61 -5.42 -1.32 -15.62
C VAL A 61 -6.94 -1.48 -15.53
N ILE A 62 -7.46 -1.39 -14.31
CA ILE A 62 -8.87 -1.50 -13.99
C ILE A 62 -9.27 -0.27 -13.17
N ASP A 63 -10.14 0.58 -13.74
CA ASP A 63 -10.60 1.81 -13.09
C ASP A 63 -11.91 1.64 -12.31
N ASN A 64 -12.64 0.54 -12.53
CA ASN A 64 -13.87 0.24 -11.80
C ASN A 64 -14.29 -1.23 -11.96
N TRP A 65 -15.25 -1.62 -11.13
CA TRP A 65 -15.82 -2.97 -11.13
C TRP A 65 -16.43 -3.38 -12.49
N THR A 66 -17.08 -2.46 -13.21
CA THR A 66 -17.65 -2.76 -14.52
C THR A 66 -16.55 -3.10 -15.53
N GLY A 67 -15.44 -2.35 -15.54
CA GLY A 67 -14.27 -2.64 -16.38
C GLY A 67 -13.69 -4.02 -16.09
N PHE A 68 -13.56 -4.39 -14.81
CA PHE A 68 -13.12 -5.74 -14.42
C PHE A 68 -14.01 -6.83 -15.01
N LYS A 69 -15.34 -6.69 -14.86
CA LYS A 69 -16.30 -7.66 -15.41
C LYS A 69 -16.19 -7.80 -16.92
N MET A 70 -16.15 -6.68 -17.64
CA MET A 70 -16.04 -6.69 -19.10
C MET A 70 -14.78 -7.44 -19.58
N ARG A 71 -13.69 -7.37 -18.80
CA ARG A 71 -12.42 -8.01 -19.16
C ARG A 71 -12.33 -9.48 -18.75
N TYR A 72 -12.76 -9.82 -17.54
CA TYR A 72 -12.44 -11.12 -16.93
C TYR A 72 -13.63 -12.03 -16.71
N PHE A 73 -14.86 -11.59 -17.03
CA PHE A 73 -16.06 -12.43 -17.01
C PHE A 73 -16.64 -12.69 -18.40
N SER A 74 -16.20 -11.99 -19.44
CA SER A 74 -16.71 -12.17 -20.81
C SER A 74 -15.56 -12.46 -21.75
N ALA A 75 -15.59 -13.62 -22.41
CA ALA A 75 -14.64 -13.91 -23.50
C ALA A 75 -14.86 -12.90 -24.64
N PRO A 76 -13.82 -12.53 -25.41
CA PRO A 76 -13.99 -11.64 -26.54
C PRO A 76 -14.69 -12.39 -27.67
N ALA A 77 -16.01 -12.24 -27.76
CA ALA A 77 -16.74 -12.44 -29.01
C ALA A 77 -17.61 -11.22 -29.34
N ASP A 78 -18.23 -10.58 -28.34
CA ASP A 78 -18.92 -9.29 -28.47
C ASP A 78 -19.29 -8.76 -27.06
N PRO A 79 -18.83 -7.56 -26.65
CA PRO A 79 -19.23 -6.95 -25.36
C PRO A 79 -20.74 -6.69 -25.23
N ALA A 80 -21.52 -6.78 -26.32
CA ALA A 80 -22.98 -6.66 -26.31
C ALA A 80 -23.72 -8.00 -26.12
N THR A 81 -23.06 -9.15 -26.24
CA THR A 81 -23.67 -10.48 -26.01
C THR A 81 -22.89 -11.26 -24.96
N PRO A 82 -23.35 -11.28 -23.70
CA PRO A 82 -22.81 -12.16 -22.68
C PRO A 82 -22.88 -13.61 -23.17
N ASP A 83 -21.83 -14.40 -22.93
CA ASP A 83 -21.84 -15.84 -23.18
C ASP A 83 -23.08 -16.47 -22.48
N PRO A 84 -24.04 -17.03 -23.23
CA PRO A 84 -25.26 -17.59 -22.65
C PRO A 84 -25.00 -18.82 -21.77
N ASN A 85 -23.79 -19.39 -21.80
CA ASN A 85 -23.36 -20.55 -21.03
C ASN A 85 -22.46 -20.20 -19.83
N TRP A 86 -22.41 -18.95 -19.37
CA TRP A 86 -21.73 -18.63 -18.11
C TRP A 86 -22.51 -19.23 -16.93
N GLN A 87 -21.94 -20.27 -16.30
CA GLN A 87 -22.49 -20.85 -15.08
C GLN A 87 -21.94 -20.09 -13.86
N GLU A 88 -22.81 -19.86 -12.90
CA GLU A 88 -22.80 -18.71 -11.99
C GLU A 88 -21.98 -18.95 -10.71
N ASP A 89 -21.12 -19.97 -10.67
CA ASP A 89 -20.38 -20.45 -9.49
C ASP A 89 -18.83 -20.33 -9.62
N GLU A 90 -18.33 -19.55 -10.58
CA GLU A 90 -16.89 -19.52 -10.93
C GLU A 90 -16.13 -18.26 -10.47
N TRP A 91 -16.61 -17.60 -9.41
CA TRP A 91 -15.86 -16.49 -8.81
C TRP A 91 -14.52 -16.97 -8.25
N THR A 92 -13.47 -16.23 -8.57
CA THR A 92 -12.14 -16.46 -8.04
C THR A 92 -11.88 -15.53 -6.86
N HIS A 93 -10.90 -15.89 -6.02
CA HIS A 93 -10.44 -14.99 -4.96
C HIS A 93 -10.02 -13.62 -5.52
N LEU A 94 -9.42 -13.59 -6.70
CA LEU A 94 -9.07 -12.35 -7.41
C LEU A 94 -10.32 -11.49 -7.69
N ALA A 95 -11.40 -12.07 -8.20
CA ALA A 95 -12.62 -11.32 -8.48
C ALA A 95 -13.25 -10.72 -7.21
N HIS A 96 -13.30 -11.49 -6.12
CA HIS A 96 -13.80 -10.99 -4.83
C HIS A 96 -12.90 -9.90 -4.24
N ALA A 97 -11.59 -10.02 -4.40
CA ALA A 97 -10.65 -9.02 -3.93
C ALA A 97 -10.80 -7.69 -4.68
N VAL A 98 -10.87 -7.73 -6.02
CA VAL A 98 -11.06 -6.53 -6.84
C VAL A 98 -12.42 -5.87 -6.56
N TYR A 99 -13.48 -6.68 -6.40
CA TYR A 99 -14.78 -6.16 -5.98
C TYR A 99 -14.70 -5.47 -4.61
N GLY A 100 -14.10 -6.14 -3.62
CA GLY A 100 -13.92 -5.62 -2.26
C GLY A 100 -13.09 -4.33 -2.21
N PHE A 101 -12.07 -4.23 -3.07
CA PHE A 101 -11.22 -3.05 -3.22
C PHE A 101 -12.04 -1.82 -3.65
N PHE A 102 -12.78 -1.93 -4.76
CA PHE A 102 -13.62 -0.83 -5.23
C PHE A 102 -14.75 -0.52 -4.26
N LEU A 103 -15.36 -1.55 -3.65
CA LEU A 103 -16.41 -1.36 -2.67
C LEU A 103 -15.93 -0.56 -1.47
N ASN A 104 -14.69 -0.74 -1.03
CA ASN A 104 -14.14 -0.10 0.16
C ASN A 104 -13.45 1.24 -0.08
N GLY A 105 -13.45 1.77 -1.32
CA GLY A 105 -12.93 3.10 -1.65
C GLY A 105 -11.69 3.13 -2.53
N GLY A 106 -11.24 1.96 -3.01
CA GLY A 106 -10.27 1.87 -4.09
C GLY A 106 -10.79 2.53 -5.38
N ARG A 107 -9.90 3.15 -6.15
CA ARG A 107 -10.26 3.90 -7.38
C ARG A 107 -9.66 3.33 -8.65
N ARG A 108 -8.44 2.79 -8.58
CA ARG A 108 -7.74 2.16 -9.68
C ARG A 108 -6.88 1.03 -9.13
N CYS A 109 -6.86 -0.08 -9.85
CA CYS A 109 -5.91 -1.14 -9.60
C CYS A 109 -5.36 -1.71 -10.90
N TRP A 110 -4.21 -2.38 -10.79
CA TRP A 110 -3.65 -3.23 -11.83
C TRP A 110 -3.97 -4.69 -11.50
N VAL A 111 -4.23 -5.48 -12.53
CA VAL A 111 -4.51 -6.90 -12.40
C VAL A 111 -3.58 -7.68 -13.31
N VAL A 112 -2.89 -8.68 -12.76
CA VAL A 112 -2.21 -9.72 -13.53
C VAL A 112 -2.99 -11.02 -13.36
N ASP A 113 -3.51 -11.52 -14.48
CA ASP A 113 -4.12 -12.84 -14.56
C ASP A 113 -3.04 -13.88 -14.79
N MET A 114 -2.87 -14.81 -13.84
CA MET A 114 -1.86 -15.85 -13.89
C MET A 114 -2.20 -17.00 -14.85
N GLY A 115 -3.41 -17.03 -15.39
CA GLY A 115 -3.96 -18.26 -15.96
C GLY A 115 -4.35 -19.23 -14.83
N ASN A 116 -4.84 -20.41 -15.19
CA ASN A 116 -5.17 -21.49 -14.26
C ASN A 116 -3.91 -22.23 -13.77
N ASP A 117 -2.91 -21.46 -13.33
CA ASP A 117 -1.63 -21.89 -12.77
C ASP A 117 -1.48 -21.22 -11.40
N ASP A 118 -1.52 -22.02 -10.34
CA ASP A 118 -1.41 -21.56 -8.95
C ASP A 118 -0.01 -21.77 -8.37
N THR A 119 1.02 -21.96 -9.20
CA THR A 119 2.37 -22.23 -8.72
C THR A 119 3.07 -20.98 -8.21
N ALA A 120 4.00 -21.19 -7.27
CA ALA A 120 4.84 -20.10 -6.74
C ALA A 120 5.74 -19.45 -7.81
N VAL A 121 6.15 -20.21 -8.84
CA VAL A 121 6.93 -19.69 -9.96
C VAL A 121 6.10 -18.72 -10.80
N GLN A 122 4.85 -19.07 -11.08
CA GLN A 122 3.94 -18.18 -11.80
C GLN A 122 3.62 -16.92 -10.99
N LEU A 123 3.49 -17.04 -9.66
CA LEU A 123 3.28 -15.90 -8.78
C LEU A 123 4.47 -14.93 -8.83
N GLU A 124 5.70 -15.45 -8.76
CA GLU A 124 6.92 -14.65 -8.88
C GLU A 124 6.96 -13.88 -10.20
N ALA A 125 6.70 -14.56 -11.32
CA ALA A 125 6.65 -13.90 -12.64
C ALA A 125 5.60 -12.79 -12.68
N ALA A 126 4.39 -13.03 -12.15
CA ALA A 126 3.33 -12.03 -12.10
C ALA A 126 3.68 -10.83 -11.22
N LEU A 127 4.37 -11.04 -10.09
CA LEU A 127 4.87 -9.96 -9.25
C LEU A 127 5.97 -9.15 -9.95
N ASP A 128 6.82 -9.79 -10.74
CA ASP A 128 7.83 -9.10 -11.55
C ASP A 128 7.20 -8.25 -12.68
N VAL A 129 6.04 -8.65 -13.23
CA VAL A 129 5.29 -7.78 -14.16
C VAL A 129 4.77 -6.52 -13.45
N LEU A 130 4.25 -6.65 -12.22
CA LEU A 130 3.79 -5.50 -11.43
C LEU A 130 4.95 -4.62 -10.94
N ALA A 131 6.15 -5.19 -10.72
CA ALA A 131 7.34 -4.45 -10.32
C ALA A 131 7.69 -3.33 -11.32
N ALA A 132 7.46 -3.55 -12.62
CA ALA A 132 7.70 -2.56 -13.66
C ALA A 132 6.77 -1.34 -13.62
N ILE A 133 5.75 -1.34 -12.75
CA ILE A 133 4.77 -0.27 -12.62
C ILE A 133 5.02 0.46 -11.30
N ASP A 134 5.51 1.69 -11.42
CA ASP A 134 5.92 2.56 -10.31
C ASP A 134 4.73 3.05 -9.46
N GLU A 135 3.57 3.27 -10.08
CA GLU A 135 2.42 3.84 -9.37
C GLU A 135 1.76 2.89 -8.34
N ILE A 136 2.19 1.64 -8.24
CA ILE A 136 1.60 0.63 -7.37
C ILE A 136 2.18 0.74 -5.96
N ALA A 137 1.35 1.18 -5.01
CA ALA A 137 1.74 1.29 -3.60
C ALA A 137 1.28 0.10 -2.72
N ILE A 138 0.29 -0.66 -3.19
CA ILE A 138 -0.33 -1.77 -2.45
C ILE A 138 -0.30 -3.03 -3.33
N LEU A 139 0.17 -4.15 -2.80
CA LEU A 139 0.14 -5.44 -3.50
C LEU A 139 -0.72 -6.46 -2.74
N ALA A 140 -1.38 -7.34 -3.48
CA ALA A 140 -2.05 -8.51 -2.91
C ALA A 140 -2.11 -9.67 -3.92
N ALA A 141 -1.98 -10.90 -3.42
CA ALA A 141 -2.25 -12.13 -4.17
C ALA A 141 -3.36 -12.93 -3.46
N PRO A 142 -4.64 -12.59 -3.68
CA PRO A 142 -5.75 -13.11 -2.90
C PRO A 142 -5.83 -14.63 -2.93
N GLY A 143 -5.70 -15.25 -1.75
CA GLY A 143 -5.78 -16.70 -1.59
C GLY A 143 -4.51 -17.50 -1.94
N PHE A 144 -3.40 -16.85 -2.28
CA PHE A 144 -2.10 -17.50 -2.45
C PHE A 144 -1.36 -17.56 -1.11
N THR A 145 -1.70 -18.57 -0.30
CA THR A 145 -1.30 -18.62 1.13
C THR A 145 -0.31 -19.75 1.45
N GLY A 146 0.18 -20.45 0.43
CA GLY A 146 1.13 -21.55 0.62
C GLY A 146 2.53 -21.06 1.01
N ASP A 147 3.30 -21.86 1.73
CA ASP A 147 4.66 -21.49 2.18
C ASP A 147 5.59 -21.10 1.01
N ALA A 148 5.47 -21.78 -0.13
CA ALA A 148 6.21 -21.45 -1.34
C ALA A 148 5.78 -20.08 -1.93
N HIS A 149 4.49 -19.72 -1.83
CA HIS A 149 4.00 -18.40 -2.22
C HIS A 149 4.54 -17.31 -1.30
N TYR A 150 4.50 -17.54 0.02
CA TYR A 150 5.04 -16.61 0.99
C TYR A 150 6.54 -16.36 0.80
N ALA A 151 7.32 -17.39 0.49
CA ALA A 151 8.73 -17.23 0.15
C ALA A 151 8.92 -16.31 -1.06
N LYS A 152 8.16 -16.51 -2.14
CA LYS A 152 8.23 -15.65 -3.33
C LYS A 152 7.76 -14.21 -3.10
N ILE A 153 6.75 -14.01 -2.26
CA ILE A 153 6.32 -12.69 -1.81
C ILE A 153 7.44 -11.99 -1.03
N LYS A 154 8.13 -12.72 -0.14
CA LYS A 154 9.27 -12.17 0.61
C LYS A 154 10.43 -11.82 -0.34
N ASP A 155 10.81 -12.74 -1.22
CA ASP A 155 11.91 -12.55 -2.19
C ASP A 155 11.68 -11.32 -3.08
N HIS A 156 10.42 -11.02 -3.44
CA HIS A 156 10.06 -9.82 -4.20
C HIS A 156 10.55 -8.53 -3.52
N PHE A 157 10.49 -8.43 -2.19
CA PHE A 157 10.93 -7.25 -1.43
C PHE A 157 12.42 -7.25 -1.06
N GLU A 158 13.10 -8.38 -1.22
CA GLU A 158 14.56 -8.44 -1.11
C GLU A 158 15.24 -7.82 -2.34
N LYS A 159 14.52 -7.73 -3.46
CA LYS A 159 14.90 -6.87 -4.58
C LYS A 159 14.65 -5.42 -4.15
N HIS A 160 15.71 -4.65 -3.93
CA HIS A 160 15.65 -3.28 -3.39
C HIS A 160 14.72 -2.34 -4.19
N ASP A 161 14.58 -2.55 -5.49
CA ASP A 161 13.75 -1.72 -6.38
C ASP A 161 12.24 -1.86 -6.08
N ASN A 162 11.81 -2.84 -5.27
CA ASN A 162 10.40 -3.07 -4.91
C ASN A 162 10.06 -2.62 -3.48
N GLN A 163 10.92 -1.84 -2.82
CA GLN A 163 10.76 -1.39 -1.43
C GLN A 163 9.92 -0.10 -1.28
N ASP A 164 9.23 0.30 -2.34
CA ASP A 164 8.28 1.42 -2.46
C ASP A 164 6.83 1.01 -2.15
N ARG A 165 6.53 -0.30 -2.18
CA ARG A 165 5.18 -0.87 -2.02
C ARG A 165 5.06 -1.79 -0.80
N VAL A 166 3.82 -2.09 -0.40
CA VAL A 166 3.53 -2.97 0.75
C VAL A 166 2.54 -4.06 0.35
N PHE A 167 2.82 -5.31 0.74
CA PHE A 167 1.98 -6.46 0.46
C PHE A 167 0.96 -6.74 1.56
N ILE A 168 -0.27 -7.06 1.16
CA ILE A 168 -1.35 -7.54 2.01
C ILE A 168 -1.52 -9.03 1.75
N ALA A 169 -0.99 -9.85 2.65
CA ALA A 169 -1.15 -11.29 2.62
C ALA A 169 -2.44 -11.73 3.32
N ASP A 170 -2.92 -12.91 2.91
CA ASP A 170 -4.01 -13.62 3.55
C ASP A 170 -3.47 -14.83 4.30
N ALA A 171 -4.07 -15.20 5.42
CA ALA A 171 -3.77 -16.48 6.07
C ALA A 171 -4.46 -17.65 5.34
N PRO A 172 -3.92 -18.87 5.38
CA PRO A 172 -4.58 -20.04 4.81
C PRO A 172 -5.97 -20.26 5.43
N GLU A 173 -6.95 -20.65 4.64
CA GLU A 173 -8.32 -20.86 5.14
C GLU A 173 -8.34 -21.89 6.27
N GLU A 174 -7.51 -22.94 6.18
CA GLU A 174 -7.37 -23.98 7.21
C GLU A 174 -6.92 -23.42 8.58
N VAL A 175 -6.05 -22.41 8.58
CA VAL A 175 -5.57 -21.78 9.82
C VAL A 175 -6.71 -21.06 10.53
N VAL A 176 -7.62 -20.45 9.78
CA VAL A 176 -8.74 -19.68 10.34
C VAL A 176 -9.96 -20.55 10.69
N LYS A 177 -9.91 -21.88 10.49
CA LYS A 177 -11.03 -22.80 10.81
C LYS A 177 -11.22 -23.06 12.30
N THR A 178 -10.16 -23.03 13.12
CA THR A 178 -10.25 -23.32 14.55
C THR A 178 -9.56 -22.27 15.40
N ALA A 179 -10.05 -22.06 16.62
CA ALA A 179 -9.45 -21.11 17.56
C ALA A 179 -8.00 -21.47 17.90
N VAL A 180 -7.66 -22.77 17.93
CA VAL A 180 -6.32 -23.26 18.28
C VAL A 180 -5.33 -22.95 17.17
N SER A 181 -5.64 -23.36 15.92
CA SER A 181 -4.79 -23.09 14.76
C SER A 181 -4.58 -21.59 14.56
N LEU A 182 -5.63 -20.79 14.78
CA LEU A 182 -5.56 -19.35 14.65
C LEU A 182 -4.69 -18.71 15.75
N THR A 183 -4.80 -19.16 17.00
CA THR A 183 -3.99 -18.64 18.11
C THR A 183 -2.50 -18.99 17.95
N GLN A 184 -2.18 -20.09 17.26
CA GLN A 184 -0.81 -20.55 17.02
C GLN A 184 -0.21 -20.01 15.70
N PHE A 185 -0.98 -19.28 14.90
CA PHE A 185 -0.54 -18.83 13.58
C PHE A 185 0.62 -17.84 13.67
N ASN A 186 1.70 -18.14 12.94
CA ASN A 186 2.89 -17.32 12.86
C ASN A 186 3.47 -17.34 11.44
N PRO A 187 3.32 -16.25 10.65
CA PRO A 187 3.76 -16.18 9.26
C PRO A 187 5.24 -15.79 9.15
N THR A 188 6.15 -16.60 9.69
CA THR A 188 7.59 -16.26 9.71
C THR A 188 8.19 -16.14 8.31
N GLN A 189 7.66 -16.87 7.33
CA GLN A 189 8.09 -16.86 5.93
C GLN A 189 7.85 -15.52 5.23
N LEU A 190 6.91 -14.70 5.74
CA LEU A 190 6.62 -13.38 5.20
C LEU A 190 7.43 -12.27 5.88
N LYS A 191 8.20 -12.57 6.94
CA LYS A 191 8.93 -11.53 7.67
C LYS A 191 10.02 -10.91 6.83
N THR A 192 10.06 -9.58 6.83
CA THR A 192 11.09 -8.77 6.16
C THR A 192 11.78 -7.89 7.21
N GLU A 193 13.00 -7.46 6.96
CA GLU A 193 13.73 -6.61 7.91
C GLU A 193 12.99 -5.28 8.16
N ARG A 194 12.56 -4.62 7.08
CA ARG A 194 11.92 -3.29 7.09
C ARG A 194 10.38 -3.28 7.00
N GLY A 195 9.73 -4.44 7.05
CA GLY A 195 8.27 -4.55 7.22
C GLY A 195 7.40 -4.29 5.99
N PHE A 196 7.76 -4.82 4.82
CA PHE A 196 6.99 -4.64 3.56
C PHE A 196 5.79 -5.59 3.39
N THR A 197 5.50 -6.41 4.38
CA THR A 197 4.43 -7.39 4.36
C THR A 197 3.51 -7.18 5.56
N THR A 198 2.22 -7.38 5.33
CA THR A 198 1.16 -7.40 6.36
C THR A 198 0.32 -8.64 6.15
N ILE A 199 -0.41 -9.06 7.19
CA ILE A 199 -1.37 -10.15 7.06
C ILE A 199 -2.62 -9.85 7.88
N TYR A 200 -3.77 -10.27 7.36
CA TYR A 200 -5.06 -10.04 7.99
C TYR A 200 -5.83 -11.34 8.17
N VAL A 201 -6.46 -11.47 9.35
CA VAL A 201 -7.29 -12.61 9.73
C VAL A 201 -8.52 -12.12 10.52
N PRO A 202 -9.62 -12.89 10.58
CA PRO A 202 -9.92 -14.07 9.77
C PRO A 202 -10.39 -13.68 8.35
N TRP A 203 -10.83 -14.66 7.58
CA TRP A 203 -11.49 -14.41 6.29
C TRP A 203 -12.87 -13.77 6.50
N LEU A 204 -13.31 -13.03 5.49
CA LEU A 204 -14.59 -12.32 5.48
C LEU A 204 -15.66 -13.24 4.90
N GLN A 205 -16.89 -13.09 5.40
CA GLN A 205 -18.08 -13.61 4.75
C GLN A 205 -18.80 -12.46 4.08
N VAL A 206 -19.02 -12.56 2.76
CA VAL A 206 -19.65 -11.52 1.96
C VAL A 206 -20.83 -12.09 1.17
N SER A 207 -21.77 -11.24 0.77
CA SER A 207 -22.75 -11.64 -0.23
C SER A 207 -22.04 -11.81 -1.55
N ASP A 208 -22.34 -12.90 -2.25
CA ASP A 208 -21.95 -13.05 -3.64
C ASP A 208 -22.51 -11.86 -4.43
N PRO A 209 -21.65 -11.03 -5.04
CA PRO A 209 -22.06 -9.87 -5.82
C PRO A 209 -22.79 -10.21 -7.12
N ASN A 210 -22.82 -11.47 -7.55
CA ASN A 210 -23.72 -11.94 -8.61
C ASN A 210 -24.34 -13.28 -8.24
N PRO A 211 -25.49 -13.30 -7.54
CA PRO A 211 -26.12 -14.55 -7.13
C PRO A 211 -26.60 -15.40 -8.32
N GLY A 212 -26.57 -14.85 -9.54
CA GLY A 212 -27.05 -15.52 -10.74
C GLY A 212 -28.56 -15.41 -10.91
N LYS A 213 -29.10 -16.06 -11.93
CA LYS A 213 -30.52 -16.16 -12.23
C LYS A 213 -31.01 -17.60 -12.09
N ASP A 214 -32.22 -17.78 -11.59
CA ASP A 214 -32.89 -19.08 -11.57
C ASP A 214 -33.34 -19.49 -12.98
N ALA A 215 -33.85 -20.72 -13.11
CA ALA A 215 -34.34 -21.25 -14.38
C ALA A 215 -35.50 -20.43 -14.99
N ALA A 216 -36.14 -19.56 -14.19
CA ALA A 216 -37.20 -18.66 -14.61
C ALA A 216 -36.69 -17.23 -14.92
N GLY A 217 -35.38 -16.98 -14.81
CA GLY A 217 -34.74 -15.71 -15.12
C GLY A 217 -34.75 -14.67 -13.99
N PHE A 218 -35.19 -15.03 -12.79
CA PHE A 218 -35.16 -14.17 -11.61
C PHE A 218 -33.83 -14.27 -10.87
N THR A 219 -33.35 -13.16 -10.31
CA THR A 219 -32.13 -13.14 -9.50
C THR A 219 -32.25 -14.09 -8.30
N LYS A 220 -31.32 -15.04 -8.19
CA LYS A 220 -31.26 -15.96 -7.04
C LYS A 220 -30.99 -15.19 -5.74
N PRO A 221 -31.33 -15.75 -4.57
CA PRO A 221 -30.92 -15.18 -3.29
C PRO A 221 -29.38 -15.07 -3.20
N GLY A 222 -28.89 -13.97 -2.64
CA GLY A 222 -27.46 -13.77 -2.34
C GLY A 222 -26.88 -14.95 -1.53
N LYS A 223 -25.92 -15.67 -2.11
CA LYS A 223 -25.18 -16.71 -1.40
C LYS A 223 -24.07 -16.07 -0.57
N THR A 224 -23.95 -16.43 0.70
CA THR A 224 -22.81 -16.00 1.51
C THR A 224 -21.59 -16.85 1.15
N VAL A 225 -20.46 -16.21 0.84
CA VAL A 225 -19.20 -16.87 0.49
C VAL A 225 -18.05 -16.37 1.37
N ASN A 226 -17.12 -17.26 1.69
CA ASN A 226 -15.87 -16.91 2.39
C ASN A 226 -14.88 -16.33 1.39
N VAL A 227 -14.27 -15.19 1.69
CA VAL A 227 -13.29 -14.54 0.82
C VAL A 227 -12.06 -14.09 1.61
N PRO A 228 -10.87 -14.15 0.99
CA PRO A 228 -9.67 -13.58 1.59
C PRO A 228 -9.83 -12.06 1.82
N PRO A 229 -9.35 -11.52 2.96
CA PRO A 229 -9.56 -10.12 3.32
C PRO A 229 -8.74 -9.13 2.48
N SER A 230 -7.63 -9.55 1.85
CA SER A 230 -6.64 -8.66 1.23
C SER A 230 -7.22 -7.58 0.31
N GLY A 231 -8.16 -7.93 -0.58
CA GLY A 231 -8.77 -6.95 -1.48
C GLY A 231 -9.66 -5.91 -0.78
N HIS A 232 -10.45 -6.34 0.21
CA HIS A 232 -11.27 -5.41 1.00
C HIS A 232 -10.38 -4.47 1.83
N VAL A 233 -9.32 -5.02 2.44
CA VAL A 233 -8.35 -4.28 3.23
C VAL A 233 -7.60 -3.26 2.36
N ALA A 234 -7.19 -3.63 1.14
CA ALA A 234 -6.57 -2.71 0.19
C ALA A 234 -7.48 -1.51 -0.12
N GLY A 235 -8.79 -1.75 -0.28
CA GLY A 235 -9.77 -0.68 -0.47
C GLY A 235 -9.91 0.22 0.76
N VAL A 236 -9.87 -0.37 1.96
CA VAL A 236 -9.89 0.39 3.23
C VAL A 236 -8.64 1.26 3.37
N TRP A 237 -7.46 0.75 3.00
CA TRP A 237 -6.22 1.55 2.98
C TRP A 237 -6.36 2.74 2.04
N ALA A 238 -6.82 2.51 0.81
CA ALA A 238 -7.06 3.58 -0.17
C ALA A 238 -8.04 4.64 0.37
N ARG A 239 -9.13 4.23 1.01
CA ARG A 239 -10.10 5.15 1.62
C ARG A 239 -9.52 5.91 2.81
N SER A 240 -8.77 5.24 3.68
CA SER A 240 -8.11 5.85 4.84
C SER A 240 -7.13 6.92 4.38
N ASP A 241 -6.30 6.63 3.40
CA ASP A 241 -5.33 7.58 2.86
C ASP A 241 -6.00 8.80 2.24
N ALA A 242 -7.04 8.58 1.43
CA ALA A 242 -7.76 9.66 0.77
C ALA A 242 -8.49 10.60 1.75
N THR A 243 -8.85 10.11 2.94
CA THR A 243 -9.65 10.88 3.91
C THR A 243 -8.82 11.45 5.06
N ARG A 244 -7.72 10.78 5.43
CA ARG A 244 -6.93 11.09 6.63
C ARG A 244 -5.42 11.17 6.36
N GLY A 245 -4.95 10.82 5.17
CA GLY A 245 -3.54 10.73 4.83
C GLY A 245 -2.90 9.42 5.27
N VAL A 246 -1.80 9.06 4.60
CA VAL A 246 -1.07 7.78 4.80
C VAL A 246 -0.50 7.61 6.22
N HIS A 247 -0.27 8.72 6.93
CA HIS A 247 0.24 8.73 8.29
C HIS A 247 -0.77 8.19 9.32
N LYS A 248 -2.07 8.13 8.99
CA LYS A 248 -3.10 7.50 9.84
C LYS A 248 -3.07 5.98 9.63
N ALA A 249 -2.92 5.23 10.72
CA ALA A 249 -3.04 3.77 10.70
C ALA A 249 -4.43 3.33 10.23
N PRO A 250 -4.56 2.49 9.17
CA PRO A 250 -5.84 2.04 8.64
C PRO A 250 -6.49 0.93 9.50
N ALA A 251 -6.53 1.18 10.81
CA ALA A 251 -7.24 0.40 11.81
C ALA A 251 -8.38 1.24 12.42
N ASN A 252 -9.29 0.57 13.13
CA ASN A 252 -10.58 1.13 13.54
C ASN A 252 -11.38 1.65 12.33
N GLU A 253 -11.30 0.92 11.21
CA GLU A 253 -11.95 1.25 9.95
C GLU A 253 -12.94 0.16 9.57
N ILE A 254 -14.12 0.54 9.10
CA ILE A 254 -15.18 -0.39 8.72
C ILE A 254 -14.85 -1.12 7.41
N VAL A 255 -15.12 -2.42 7.38
CA VAL A 255 -15.03 -3.24 6.17
C VAL A 255 -16.41 -3.30 5.52
N GLN A 256 -16.61 -2.51 4.46
CA GLN A 256 -17.86 -2.47 3.71
C GLN A 256 -18.05 -3.79 2.94
N GLY A 257 -19.28 -4.30 2.95
CA GLY A 257 -19.65 -5.57 2.31
C GLY A 257 -19.47 -6.82 3.20
N ALA A 258 -18.80 -6.70 4.34
CA ALA A 258 -18.68 -7.80 5.30
C ALA A 258 -20.03 -8.09 5.98
N LEU A 259 -20.50 -9.33 5.85
CA LEU A 259 -21.68 -9.86 6.53
C LEU A 259 -21.32 -10.71 7.75
N GLY A 260 -20.11 -11.25 7.77
CA GLY A 260 -19.62 -12.19 8.78
C GLY A 260 -18.10 -12.32 8.75
N LEU A 261 -17.59 -13.07 9.72
CA LEU A 261 -16.20 -13.50 9.80
C LEU A 261 -16.18 -15.02 9.89
N THR A 262 -15.19 -15.68 9.29
CA THR A 262 -15.08 -17.15 9.41
C THR A 262 -14.76 -17.60 10.83
N HIS A 263 -14.23 -16.71 11.67
CA HIS A 263 -13.95 -16.98 13.07
C HIS A 263 -14.19 -15.75 13.96
N THR A 264 -14.85 -15.92 15.11
CA THR A 264 -15.01 -14.83 16.08
C THR A 264 -13.74 -14.64 16.90
N MET A 265 -13.27 -13.41 17.06
CA MET A 265 -12.02 -13.11 17.78
C MET A 265 -12.21 -12.88 19.27
N SER A 266 -11.56 -13.73 20.08
CA SER A 266 -11.37 -13.52 21.52
C SER A 266 -10.19 -12.58 21.79
N SER A 267 -10.18 -11.92 22.95
CA SER A 267 -9.05 -11.06 23.35
C SER A 267 -7.73 -11.84 23.49
N GLN A 268 -7.78 -13.08 23.97
CA GLN A 268 -6.58 -13.93 24.15
C GLN A 268 -5.97 -14.33 22.80
N THR A 269 -6.82 -14.74 21.85
CA THR A 269 -6.38 -15.08 20.50
C THR A 269 -5.77 -13.85 19.81
N GLN A 270 -6.40 -12.69 19.96
CA GLN A 270 -5.87 -11.44 19.41
C GLN A 270 -4.51 -11.09 20.01
N GLU A 271 -4.32 -11.25 21.32
CA GLU A 271 -3.03 -10.97 21.97
C GLU A 271 -1.90 -11.84 21.39
N ALA A 272 -2.17 -13.14 21.18
CA ALA A 272 -1.21 -14.06 20.57
C ALA A 272 -0.88 -13.66 19.12
N LEU A 273 -1.89 -13.34 18.33
CA LEU A 273 -1.73 -12.90 16.93
C LEU A 273 -0.94 -11.58 16.82
N ASN A 274 -1.26 -10.60 17.68
CA ASN A 274 -0.58 -9.31 17.70
C ASN A 274 0.93 -9.48 17.96
N LYS A 275 1.34 -10.40 18.85
CA LYS A 275 2.76 -10.71 19.10
C LYS A 275 3.50 -11.19 17.85
N ASN A 276 2.78 -11.82 16.92
CA ASN A 276 3.31 -12.29 15.64
C ASN A 276 3.15 -11.25 14.50
N GLY A 277 2.63 -10.05 14.78
CA GLY A 277 2.39 -9.02 13.77
C GLY A 277 1.16 -9.28 12.88
N VAL A 278 0.29 -10.22 13.29
CA VAL A 278 -0.92 -10.57 12.54
C VAL A 278 -2.06 -9.64 12.92
N ASN A 279 -2.69 -9.01 11.92
CA ASN A 279 -3.76 -8.04 12.15
C ASN A 279 -5.14 -8.72 12.18
N ALA A 280 -5.92 -8.45 13.23
CA ALA A 280 -7.25 -9.01 13.37
C ALA A 280 -8.33 -8.10 12.74
N ILE A 281 -9.36 -8.71 12.17
CA ILE A 281 -10.65 -8.08 11.83
C ILE A 281 -11.66 -8.57 12.87
N ARG A 282 -12.43 -7.65 13.45
CA ARG A 282 -13.34 -7.95 14.58
C ARG A 282 -14.71 -7.36 14.37
N TYR A 283 -15.72 -8.04 14.90
CA TYR A 283 -17.07 -7.52 14.99
C TYR A 283 -17.28 -6.76 16.30
N PHE A 284 -17.86 -5.57 16.20
CA PHE A 284 -18.34 -4.77 17.31
C PHE A 284 -19.82 -4.47 17.12
N GLN A 285 -20.63 -4.63 18.17
CA GLN A 285 -22.09 -4.50 18.08
C GLN A 285 -22.53 -3.12 17.55
N ASP A 286 -21.83 -2.04 17.92
CA ASP A 286 -22.20 -0.67 17.57
C ASP A 286 -21.54 -0.13 16.28
N ALA A 287 -20.53 -0.84 15.75
CA ALA A 287 -19.70 -0.35 14.65
C ALA A 287 -19.54 -1.33 13.47
N GLY A 288 -20.00 -2.58 13.62
CA GLY A 288 -19.87 -3.61 12.61
C GLY A 288 -18.49 -4.25 12.57
N TYR A 289 -18.06 -4.67 11.37
CA TYR A 289 -16.78 -5.34 11.15
C TYR A 289 -15.67 -4.31 10.93
N LEU A 290 -14.73 -4.25 11.86
CA LEU A 290 -13.62 -3.30 11.85
C LEU A 290 -12.28 -4.01 11.67
N ILE A 291 -11.38 -3.40 10.91
CA ILE A 291 -9.96 -3.72 10.96
C ILE A 291 -9.43 -3.28 12.32
N TRP A 292 -8.82 -4.18 13.07
CA TRP A 292 -8.40 -3.97 14.47
C TRP A 292 -6.91 -4.26 14.69
N GLY A 293 -6.09 -3.91 13.70
CA GLY A 293 -4.63 -4.00 13.74
C GLY A 293 -4.00 -3.26 12.56
N ALA A 294 -2.81 -2.71 12.78
CA ALA A 294 -2.03 -2.00 11.77
C ALA A 294 -0.52 -2.29 11.91
N ARG A 295 -0.17 -3.53 12.25
CA ARG A 295 1.21 -4.01 12.34
C ARG A 295 1.69 -4.57 11.01
N THR A 296 2.98 -4.45 10.76
CA THR A 296 3.70 -5.14 9.69
C THR A 296 4.32 -6.44 10.25
N LEU A 297 4.85 -7.26 9.35
CA LEU A 297 5.68 -8.42 9.70
C LEU A 297 7.18 -8.05 9.70
N ALA A 298 7.52 -6.86 10.21
CA ALA A 298 8.92 -6.45 10.36
C ALA A 298 9.66 -7.29 11.42
N ALA A 299 10.95 -7.55 11.17
CA ALA A 299 11.85 -8.05 12.19
C ALA A 299 12.30 -6.93 13.15
N ASP A 300 12.52 -5.74 12.60
CA ASP A 300 12.90 -4.55 13.36
C ASP A 300 11.66 -3.86 13.95
N GLN A 301 11.76 -3.42 15.20
CA GLN A 301 10.69 -2.77 15.93
C GLN A 301 10.38 -1.36 15.41
N GLU A 302 11.34 -0.67 14.80
CA GLU A 302 11.11 0.65 14.20
C GLU A 302 10.04 0.60 13.10
N TRP A 303 9.99 -0.53 12.38
CA TRP A 303 9.08 -0.75 11.27
C TRP A 303 7.80 -1.50 11.65
N ARG A 304 7.53 -1.65 12.94
CA ARG A 304 6.37 -2.38 13.47
C ARG A 304 5.04 -1.91 12.89
N TYR A 305 4.88 -0.62 12.65
CA TYR A 305 3.60 -0.04 12.27
C TYR A 305 3.49 0.26 10.78
N LEU A 306 2.34 -0.11 10.22
CA LEU A 306 2.02 0.01 8.80
C LEU A 306 2.03 1.46 8.32
N ASN A 307 1.40 2.38 9.06
CA ASN A 307 1.35 3.80 8.67
C ASN A 307 2.74 4.43 8.64
N VAL A 308 3.64 4.01 9.53
CA VAL A 308 5.04 4.47 9.52
C VAL A 308 5.73 3.99 8.26
N ARG A 309 5.67 2.68 7.97
CA ARG A 309 6.25 2.10 6.76
C ARG A 309 5.73 2.78 5.48
N ARG A 310 4.41 2.91 5.33
CA ARG A 310 3.80 3.54 4.15
C ARG A 310 4.11 5.04 4.05
N LEU A 311 4.25 5.75 5.18
CA LEU A 311 4.67 7.14 5.19
C LEU A 311 6.11 7.29 4.67
N PHE A 312 7.03 6.42 5.12
CA PHE A 312 8.41 6.42 4.62
C PHE A 312 8.46 6.12 3.13
N ASN A 313 7.76 5.08 2.65
CA ASN A 313 7.72 4.75 1.24
C ASN A 313 7.25 5.93 0.38
N MET A 314 6.15 6.59 0.77
CA MET A 314 5.65 7.76 0.06
C MET A 314 6.66 8.92 0.06
N ILE A 315 7.32 9.20 1.20
CA ILE A 315 8.31 10.29 1.29
C ILE A 315 9.54 9.99 0.43
N GLU A 316 10.09 8.77 0.54
CA GLU A 316 11.24 8.29 -0.24
C GLU A 316 10.95 8.42 -1.75
N GLU A 317 9.80 7.92 -2.20
CA GLU A 317 9.42 7.94 -3.61
C GLU A 317 9.16 9.37 -4.13
N SER A 318 8.45 10.19 -3.36
CA SER A 318 8.17 11.59 -3.73
C SER A 318 9.46 12.39 -3.93
N ILE A 319 10.44 12.17 -3.06
CA ILE A 319 11.76 12.80 -3.17
C ILE A 319 12.49 12.25 -4.39
N ALA A 320 12.52 10.94 -4.60
CA ALA A 320 13.21 10.31 -5.73
C ALA A 320 12.66 10.80 -7.08
N GLU A 321 11.34 10.81 -7.29
CA GLU A 321 10.73 11.30 -8.52
C GLU A 321 10.98 12.80 -8.76
N SER A 322 10.81 13.61 -7.71
CA SER A 322 10.84 15.07 -7.84
C SER A 322 12.25 15.66 -7.87
N THR A 323 13.28 14.89 -7.46
CA THR A 323 14.68 15.34 -7.43
C THR A 323 15.53 14.77 -8.57
N ARG A 324 14.91 14.13 -9.59
CA ARG A 324 15.61 13.66 -10.80
C ARG A 324 16.44 14.76 -11.50
N TRP A 325 16.03 16.02 -11.37
CA TRP A 325 16.76 17.18 -11.93
C TRP A 325 18.14 17.41 -11.30
N VAL A 326 18.39 16.88 -10.10
CA VAL A 326 19.69 17.02 -9.40
C VAL A 326 20.80 16.29 -10.14
N VAL A 327 20.46 15.24 -10.90
CA VAL A 327 21.42 14.43 -11.63
C VAL A 327 22.06 15.27 -12.75
N PHE A 328 23.39 15.28 -12.80
CA PHE A 328 24.23 16.06 -13.73
C PHE A 328 24.30 17.58 -13.49
N GLU A 329 23.74 18.09 -12.40
CA GLU A 329 23.96 19.48 -11.99
C GLU A 329 25.37 19.70 -11.41
N PRO A 330 25.92 20.93 -11.47
CA PRO A 330 27.16 21.28 -10.80
C PRO A 330 27.06 21.00 -9.28
N ASN A 331 27.95 20.14 -8.77
CA ASN A 331 28.00 19.79 -7.35
C ASN A 331 28.66 20.92 -6.53
N ASP A 332 27.87 21.94 -6.21
CA ASP A 332 28.29 23.13 -5.45
C ASP A 332 27.29 23.53 -4.35
N GLU A 333 27.62 24.56 -3.58
CA GLU A 333 26.77 25.07 -2.49
C GLU A 333 25.38 25.53 -2.97
N MET A 334 25.25 25.97 -4.23
CA MET A 334 23.99 26.43 -4.79
C MET A 334 23.04 25.25 -5.05
N LEU A 335 23.57 24.13 -5.55
CA LEU A 335 22.83 22.88 -5.66
C LEU A 335 22.38 22.39 -4.27
N TRP A 336 23.30 22.34 -3.30
CA TRP A 336 23.01 21.87 -1.95
C TRP A 336 21.94 22.73 -1.25
N ALA A 337 22.00 24.04 -1.40
CA ALA A 337 21.00 24.96 -0.88
C ALA A 337 19.62 24.75 -1.53
N SER A 338 19.59 24.48 -2.85
CA SER A 338 18.34 24.20 -3.56
C SER A 338 17.71 22.88 -3.10
N ILE A 339 18.50 21.82 -2.93
CA ILE A 339 18.02 20.53 -2.40
C ILE A 339 17.45 20.71 -0.99
N ARG A 340 18.18 21.37 -0.09
CA ARG A 340 17.71 21.62 1.29
C ARG A 340 16.41 22.41 1.30
N ARG A 341 16.28 23.43 0.45
CA ARG A 341 15.07 24.23 0.34
C ARG A 341 13.87 23.40 -0.12
N ASP A 342 14.03 22.61 -1.18
CA ASP A 342 12.90 21.92 -1.81
C ASP A 342 12.44 20.72 -0.96
N VAL A 343 13.38 19.92 -0.45
CA VAL A 343 13.07 18.81 0.48
C VAL A 343 12.54 19.36 1.81
N GLY A 344 13.15 20.43 2.35
CA GLY A 344 12.69 21.06 3.59
C GLY A 344 11.27 21.63 3.48
N ALA A 345 10.92 22.22 2.33
CA ALA A 345 9.56 22.70 2.08
C ALA A 345 8.54 21.55 2.07
N PHE A 346 8.86 20.45 1.38
CA PHE A 346 8.01 19.26 1.33
C PHE A 346 7.76 18.64 2.70
N LEU A 347 8.82 18.42 3.50
CA LEU A 347 8.70 17.85 4.84
C LEU A 347 7.97 18.80 5.80
N THR A 348 8.10 20.11 5.60
CA THR A 348 7.30 21.11 6.33
C THR A 348 5.81 20.94 6.02
N ASP A 349 5.44 20.69 4.77
CA ASP A 349 4.05 20.45 4.40
C ASP A 349 3.52 19.13 4.98
N GLN A 350 4.34 18.07 5.03
CA GLN A 350 3.98 16.82 5.73
C GLN A 350 3.78 17.03 7.24
N TRP A 351 4.65 17.81 7.88
CA TRP A 351 4.51 18.17 9.29
C TRP A 351 3.23 18.97 9.55
N ARG A 352 2.91 19.97 8.72
CA ARG A 352 1.66 20.75 8.81
C ARG A 352 0.40 19.90 8.66
N GLN A 353 0.49 18.80 7.89
CA GLN A 353 -0.59 17.83 7.73
C GLN A 353 -0.70 16.86 8.93
N GLY A 354 0.18 16.95 9.92
CA GLY A 354 0.19 16.09 11.10
C GLY A 354 0.85 14.73 10.87
N ALA A 355 1.61 14.56 9.78
CA ALA A 355 2.30 13.30 9.51
C ALA A 355 3.57 13.10 10.35
N LEU A 356 4.20 14.21 10.76
CA LEU A 356 5.43 14.22 11.55
C LEU A 356 5.18 14.79 12.95
N MET A 357 5.88 14.26 13.95
CA MET A 357 5.82 14.65 15.36
C MET A 357 6.59 15.95 15.61
N GLY A 358 6.31 16.63 16.73
CA GLY A 358 7.08 17.79 17.18
C GLY A 358 6.31 19.11 17.06
N SER A 359 6.62 20.06 17.95
CA SER A 359 5.97 21.38 17.97
C SER A 359 6.63 22.38 17.02
N THR A 360 7.82 22.07 16.51
CA THR A 360 8.52 22.84 15.48
C THR A 360 9.06 21.91 14.38
N PRO A 361 9.29 22.40 13.14
CA PRO A 361 9.86 21.60 12.06
C PRO A 361 11.19 20.93 12.42
N GLU A 362 12.03 21.59 13.20
CA GLU A 362 13.38 21.12 13.59
C GLU A 362 13.33 19.93 14.55
N GLN A 363 12.21 19.76 15.29
CA GLN A 363 11.94 18.55 16.07
C GLN A 363 11.37 17.42 15.21
N ALA A 364 10.74 17.76 14.09
CA ALA A 364 10.02 16.85 13.23
C ALA A 364 10.92 16.20 12.18
N PHE A 365 11.86 16.95 11.61
CA PHE A 365 12.77 16.47 10.59
C PHE A 365 14.06 17.29 10.51
N PHE A 366 15.06 16.74 9.83
CA PHE A 366 16.23 17.50 9.37
C PHE A 366 16.58 17.14 7.92
N VAL A 367 17.21 18.08 7.22
CA VAL A 367 17.78 17.87 5.89
C VAL A 367 19.20 18.45 5.87
N LYS A 368 20.20 17.58 5.75
CA LYS A 368 21.61 17.95 5.70
C LYS A 368 22.17 17.71 4.31
N CYS A 369 22.65 18.77 3.68
CA CYS A 369 23.40 18.74 2.43
C CYS A 369 24.32 19.96 2.48
N ASP A 370 25.56 19.74 2.93
CA ASP A 370 26.56 20.76 3.19
C ASP A 370 27.98 20.18 3.01
N ALA A 371 29.00 21.00 3.24
CA ALA A 371 30.40 20.58 3.09
C ALA A 371 30.84 19.50 4.10
N GLU A 372 30.10 19.28 5.20
CA GLU A 372 30.44 18.26 6.18
C GLU A 372 30.10 16.86 5.66
N ASN A 373 28.92 16.68 5.04
CA ASN A 373 28.55 15.41 4.42
C ASN A 373 28.93 15.32 2.92
N ASN A 374 29.31 16.44 2.30
CA ASN A 374 29.87 16.49 0.94
C ASN A 374 31.31 17.04 0.92
N PRO A 375 32.28 16.32 1.53
CA PRO A 375 33.68 16.72 1.46
C PRO A 375 34.21 16.60 0.03
N PHE A 376 35.34 17.24 -0.25
CA PHE A 376 35.96 17.29 -1.58
C PHE A 376 36.18 15.91 -2.23
N ASP A 377 36.45 14.87 -1.44
CA ASP A 377 36.58 13.49 -1.95
C ASP A 377 35.25 12.93 -2.48
N SER A 378 34.11 13.25 -1.86
CA SER A 378 32.77 12.88 -2.36
C SER A 378 32.46 13.59 -3.68
N ILE A 379 32.75 14.89 -3.74
CA ILE A 379 32.58 15.72 -4.94
C ILE A 379 33.42 15.18 -6.10
N ARG A 380 34.69 14.82 -5.85
CA ARG A 380 35.58 14.22 -6.87
C ARG A 380 35.10 12.87 -7.39
N ARG A 381 34.32 12.14 -6.60
CA ARG A 381 33.67 10.88 -7.00
C ARG A 381 32.32 11.10 -7.69
N GLY A 382 31.92 12.35 -7.90
CA GLY A 382 30.65 12.72 -8.54
C GLY A 382 29.43 12.39 -7.68
N ARG A 383 29.56 12.38 -6.35
CA ARG A 383 28.46 12.05 -5.43
C ARG A 383 27.97 13.30 -4.69
N VAL A 384 26.66 13.40 -4.54
CA VAL A 384 25.99 14.33 -3.62
C VAL A 384 25.31 13.47 -2.55
N ILE A 385 25.65 13.69 -1.29
CA ILE A 385 25.11 12.98 -0.12
C ILE A 385 24.13 13.93 0.58
N ILE A 386 22.92 13.44 0.83
CA ILE A 386 21.84 14.19 1.47
C ILE A 386 21.32 13.33 2.61
N ASP A 387 21.53 13.77 3.85
CA ASP A 387 21.02 13.06 5.02
C ASP A 387 19.66 13.64 5.40
N ILE A 388 18.65 12.78 5.50
CA ILE A 388 17.29 13.17 5.85
C ILE A 388 16.87 12.31 7.05
N GLY A 389 16.42 12.95 8.11
CA GLY A 389 15.77 12.28 9.23
C GLY A 389 14.37 12.82 9.42
N ILE A 390 13.43 11.94 9.72
CA ILE A 390 12.03 12.29 9.98
C ILE A 390 11.53 11.58 11.24
N ALA A 391 10.65 12.24 11.99
CA ALA A 391 10.00 11.71 13.19
C ALA A 391 8.51 11.44 12.87
N PRO A 392 8.13 10.21 12.47
CA PRO A 392 6.75 9.89 12.11
C PRO A 392 5.83 9.88 13.33
N VAL A 393 4.55 10.19 13.14
CA VAL A 393 3.53 9.98 14.17
C VAL A 393 3.25 8.48 14.34
N LEU A 394 3.36 8.00 15.58
CA LEU A 394 3.05 6.61 15.96
C LEU A 394 1.59 6.46 16.38
N PRO A 395 0.92 5.33 16.06
CA PRO A 395 -0.45 5.10 16.48
C PRO A 395 -0.53 4.77 17.98
N ALA A 396 -1.61 5.23 18.62
CA ALA A 396 -1.94 4.85 20.00
C ALA A 396 -2.63 3.47 20.02
N GLU A 397 -1.85 2.38 20.03
CA GLU A 397 -2.39 1.00 20.06
C GLU A 397 -3.03 0.65 21.42
N PHE A 398 -2.51 1.19 22.52
CA PHE A 398 -3.00 0.91 23.88
C PHE A 398 -3.39 2.22 24.57
N VAL A 399 -4.63 2.29 25.06
CA VAL A 399 -5.13 3.41 25.86
C VAL A 399 -5.43 2.89 27.27
N ILE A 400 -4.71 3.40 28.26
CA ILE A 400 -4.82 2.97 29.66
C ILE A 400 -5.47 4.09 30.47
N PHE A 401 -6.73 3.91 30.87
CA PHE A 401 -7.39 4.79 31.83
C PHE A 401 -7.08 4.31 33.25
N ARG A 402 -6.39 5.14 34.03
CA ARG A 402 -6.15 4.89 35.47
C ARG A 402 -7.18 5.68 36.26
N ILE A 403 -8.11 4.99 36.92
CA ILE A 403 -9.17 5.61 37.73
C ILE A 403 -8.84 5.34 39.20
N SER A 404 -8.67 6.40 39.98
CA SER A 404 -8.53 6.32 41.44
C SER A 404 -9.67 7.05 42.13
N GLN A 405 -10.14 6.50 43.25
CA GLN A 405 -10.95 7.24 44.22
C GLN A 405 -9.96 7.96 45.14
N TYR A 406 -10.07 9.30 45.22
CA TYR A 406 -9.03 10.15 45.80
C TYR A 406 -8.74 9.87 47.29
N GLU A 407 -7.46 9.68 47.63
CA GLU A 407 -6.73 10.41 48.69
C GLU A 407 -5.20 10.27 48.47
N ALA A 408 -4.55 11.39 48.13
CA ALA A 408 -3.10 11.68 48.14
C ALA A 408 -2.09 10.71 47.46
N GLY A 409 -1.49 11.18 46.35
CA GLY A 409 -0.12 10.85 45.94
C GLY A 409 0.06 9.51 45.22
N ILE A 410 -0.03 9.51 43.89
CA ILE A 410 0.58 8.44 43.09
C ILE A 410 2.01 8.89 42.78
N ASP A 411 2.96 8.46 43.60
CA ASP A 411 4.36 8.35 43.15
C ASP A 411 4.41 7.24 42.11
N VAL A 412 4.70 7.62 40.86
CA VAL A 412 4.88 6.68 39.76
C VAL A 412 6.35 6.29 39.75
N GLU A 413 6.70 5.14 40.35
CA GLU A 413 7.92 4.43 39.97
C GLU A 413 7.67 3.77 38.59
N ILE A 414 8.45 4.21 37.61
CA ILE A 414 8.53 3.59 36.28
C ILE A 414 9.54 2.45 36.40
N ALA A 415 9.11 1.21 36.13
CA ALA A 415 9.97 0.06 35.91
C ALA A 415 10.06 -0.26 34.41
#